data_AF-A0A7C4YC68-F1
#
_entry.id   AF-A0A7C4YC68-F1
#
_cell.length_a   1.000
_cell.length_b   1.000
_cell.length_c   1.000
_cell.angle_alpha   90.00
_cell.angle_beta   90.00
_cell.angle_gamma   90.00
#
_symmetry.space_group_name_H-M   'P 1'
#
loop_
_entity.id
_entity.type
_entity.pdbx_description
1 polymer ?
#
loop_
_entity_poly.entity_id
_entity_poly.type
_entity_poly.pdbx_seq_one_letter_code
_entity_poly.pdbx_strand_id
1 'polypeptide(L)' 'MALNVASAVEPFSPQRFEQARSVIRPQKGEDKWEQIAWRTDLWEARKEAAAAGKPILLWEMDGHPLGCT' A
#
# COMPACT_ATOMS: atom_id res chain seq x y z
N MET A 1 13.60 -36.27 30.83
CA MET A 1 13.39 -35.53 29.56
C MET A 1 12.41 -34.41 29.88
N ALA A 2 12.89 -33.19 30.10
CA ALA A 2 12.03 -32.07 30.47
C ALA A 2 11.42 -31.46 29.19
N LEU A 3 10.10 -31.27 29.17
CA LEU A 3 9.43 -30.56 28.08
C LEU A 3 9.92 -29.11 28.04
N ASN A 4 10.48 -28.71 26.90
CA ASN A 4 10.74 -27.31 26.59
C ASN A 4 9.40 -26.64 26.26
N VAL A 5 8.75 -26.08 27.28
CA VAL A 5 7.54 -25.28 27.09
C VAL A 5 7.98 -24.02 26.37
N ALA A 6 7.52 -23.82 25.13
CA ALA A 6 7.75 -22.59 24.39
C ALA A 6 7.35 -21.42 25.29
N SER A 7 8.32 -20.55 25.61
CA SER A 7 8.10 -19.35 26.42
C SER A 7 6.87 -18.63 25.89
N ALA A 8 5.92 -18.32 26.78
CA ALA A 8 4.81 -17.43 26.45
C ALA A 8 5.41 -16.19 25.79
N VAL A 9 4.90 -15.84 24.60
CA VAL A 9 5.30 -14.61 23.90
C VAL A 9 5.18 -13.48 24.92
N GLU A 10 6.27 -12.75 25.15
CA GLU A 10 6.27 -11.64 26.10
C GLU A 10 5.06 -10.73 25.85
N PRO A 11 4.31 -10.35 26.89
CA PRO A 11 3.14 -9.49 26.72
C PRO A 11 3.47 -8.24 25.89
N PHE A 12 2.58 -7.89 24.98
CA PHE A 12 2.77 -6.74 24.11
C PHE A 12 2.71 -5.45 24.93
N SER A 13 3.87 -4.85 25.19
CA SER A 13 3.99 -3.70 26.08
C SER A 13 3.53 -2.39 25.39
N PRO A 14 3.14 -1.37 26.16
CA PRO A 14 2.86 -0.04 25.60
C PRO A 14 4.02 0.54 24.77
N GLN A 15 5.26 0.27 25.18
CA GLN A 15 6.44 0.70 24.42
C GLN A 15 6.54 -0.01 23.06
N ARG A 16 6.28 -1.32 23.01
CA ARG A 16 6.24 -2.07 21.75
C ARG A 16 5.09 -1.62 20.85
N PHE A 17 3.95 -1.26 21.43
CA PHE A 17 2.84 -0.66 20.70
C PHE A 17 3.26 0.64 20.01
N GLU A 18 3.87 1.58 20.74
CA GLU A 18 4.28 2.85 20.15
C GLU A 18 5.36 2.67 19.07
N GLN A 19 6.32 1.77 19.30
CA GLN A 19 7.33 1.42 18.30
C GLN A 19 6.69 0.89 17.02
N ALA A 20 5.81 -0.11 17.12
CA ALA A 20 5.11 -0.65 15.96
C ALA A 20 4.25 0.42 15.27
N ARG A 21 3.48 1.19 16.04
CA ARG A 21 2.63 2.27 15.51
C ARG A 21 3.41 3.32 14.73
N SER A 22 4.66 3.60 15.12
CA SER A 22 5.51 4.57 14.42
C SER A 22 5.91 4.16 13.00
N VAL A 23 5.88 2.86 12.69
CA VAL A 23 6.32 2.31 11.39
C VAL A 23 5.18 1.74 10.53
N ILE A 24 3.95 1.63 11.05
CA ILE A 24 2.81 1.08 10.29
C ILE A 24 2.37 2.02 9.15
N ARG A 25 2.45 3.34 9.35
CA ARG A 25 2.09 4.30 8.31
C ARG A 25 3.28 4.57 7.39
N PRO A 26 3.04 4.77 6.08
CA PRO A 26 4.08 5.25 5.18
C PRO A 26 4.74 6.51 5.74
N GLN A 27 6.06 6.54 5.70
CA GLN A 27 6.82 7.71 6.09
C GLN A 27 6.68 8.81 5.04
N LYS A 28 7.01 10.06 5.43
CA LYS A 28 6.96 11.19 4.50
C LYS A 28 7.85 10.90 3.28
N GLY A 29 7.22 10.85 2.10
CA GLY A 29 7.91 10.64 0.82
C GLY A 29 8.17 9.18 0.45
N GLU A 30 7.64 8.23 1.21
CA GLU A 30 7.65 6.80 0.88
C GLU A 30 6.78 6.52 -0.36
N ASP A 31 5.59 7.12 -0.40
CA ASP A 31 4.64 7.01 -1.52
C ASP A 31 4.84 8.09 -2.59
N LYS A 32 5.97 8.06 -3.30
CA LYS A 32 6.23 9.03 -4.40
C LYS A 32 5.20 8.99 -5.51
N TRP A 33 4.56 7.84 -5.72
CA TRP A 33 3.54 7.67 -6.75
C TRP A 33 2.32 8.57 -6.49
N GLU A 34 2.01 8.92 -5.23
CA GLU A 34 0.92 9.86 -4.90
C GLU A 34 1.18 11.29 -5.39
N GLN A 35 2.43 11.65 -5.66
CA GLN A 35 2.81 13.00 -6.10
C GLN A 35 2.61 13.20 -7.61
N ILE A 36 2.35 12.13 -8.36
CA ILE A 36 2.11 12.19 -9.79
C ILE A 36 0.71 12.77 -10.00
N ALA A 37 0.58 13.75 -10.90
CA ALA A 37 -0.70 14.30 -11.31
C ALA A 37 -1.46 13.33 -12.23
N TRP A 38 -1.89 12.20 -11.66
CA TRP A 38 -2.61 11.13 -12.34
C TRP A 38 -3.85 11.67 -13.05
N ARG A 39 -4.13 11.12 -14.24
CA ARG A 39 -5.42 11.31 -14.89
C ARG A 39 -6.42 10.35 -14.25
N THR A 40 -7.53 10.89 -13.77
CA THR A 40 -8.59 10.09 -13.12
C THR A 40 -9.73 9.74 -14.07
N ASP A 41 -9.74 10.30 -15.27
CA ASP A 41 -10.67 9.94 -16.35
C ASP A 41 -9.90 9.16 -17.43
N LEU A 42 -10.24 7.87 -17.55
CA LEU A 42 -9.59 6.97 -18.50
C LEU A 42 -9.89 7.35 -19.97
N TRP A 43 -11.07 7.89 -20.25
CA TRP A 43 -11.45 8.27 -21.61
C TRP A 43 -10.66 9.48 -22.10
N GLU A 44 -10.53 10.51 -21.25
CA GLU A 44 -9.70 11.67 -21.55
C GLU A 44 -8.22 11.29 -21.68
N ALA A 45 -7.70 10.45 -20.78
CA ALA A 45 -6.33 9.95 -20.86
C ALA A 45 -6.06 9.19 -22.17
N ARG A 46 -7.03 8.39 -22.65
CA ARG A 46 -6.94 7.70 -23.94
C ARG A 46 -6.83 8.65 -25.12
N LYS A 47 -7.62 9.73 -25.14
CA LYS A 47 -7.54 10.74 -26.20
C LYS A 47 -6.19 11.46 -26.18
N GLU A 48 -5.71 11.86 -25.00
CA GLU A 48 -4.39 12.50 -24.82
C GLU A 48 -3.26 11.59 -25.33
N ALA A 49 -3.27 10.31 -24.94
CA ALA A 49 -2.26 9.33 -25.32
C ALA A 49 -2.22 9.08 -26.84
N ALA A 50 -3.40 8.96 -27.47
CA ALA A 50 -3.52 8.78 -28.92
C ALA A 50 -3.01 10.01 -29.69
N ALA A 51 -3.36 11.22 -29.24
CA ALA A 51 -2.89 12.46 -29.84
C ALA A 51 -1.37 12.63 -29.72
N ALA A 52 -0.79 12.20 -28.59
CA ALA A 52 0.65 12.27 -28.34
C ALA A 52 1.45 11.09 -28.94
N GLY A 53 0.79 10.04 -29.45
CA GLY A 53 1.43 8.81 -29.92
C GLY A 53 2.19 8.07 -28.81
N LYS A 54 1.70 8.11 -27.56
CA LYS A 54 2.37 7.51 -26.39
C LYS A 54 1.52 6.41 -25.75
N PRO A 55 2.14 5.38 -25.14
CA PRO A 55 1.41 4.38 -24.37
C PRO A 55 0.86 4.96 -23.06
N ILE A 56 -0.13 4.28 -22.49
CA ILE A 56 -0.71 4.58 -21.17
C ILE A 56 -0.11 3.63 -20.13
N LEU A 57 0.32 4.18 -19.00
CA LEU A 57 0.51 3.41 -17.76
C LEU A 57 -0.79 3.49 -16.97
N LEU A 58 -1.46 2.35 -16.77
CA LEU A 58 -2.65 2.25 -15.93
C LEU A 58 -2.23 1.81 -14.53
N TRP A 59 -2.51 2.65 -13.52
CA TRP A 59 -2.31 2.35 -12.11
C TRP A 59 -3.68 2.29 -11.45
N GLU A 60 -4.17 1.08 -11.26
CA GLU A 60 -5.46 0.82 -10.62
C GLU A 60 -5.35 -0.35 -9.65
N MET A 61 -6.24 -0.39 -8.66
CA MET A 61 -6.42 -1.61 -7.89
C MET A 61 -7.37 -2.53 -8.65
N ASP A 62 -6.83 -3.60 -9.21
CA ASP A 62 -7.62 -4.70 -9.76
C ASP A 62 -8.04 -5.65 -8.63
N GLY A 63 -9.18 -5.35 -8.01
CA GLY A 63 -9.80 -6.22 -7.01
C GLY A 63 -10.95 -5.57 -6.27
N HIS A 64 -11.93 -6.39 -5.85
CA HIS A 64 -12.94 -5.93 -4.89
C HIS A 64 -12.21 -5.57 -3.60
N PRO A 65 -12.30 -4.33 -3.07
CA PRO A 65 -11.54 -3.92 -1.88
C PRO A 65 -11.88 -4.73 -0.62
N LEU A 66 -12.95 -5.52 -0.66
CA LEU A 66 -13.40 -6.43 0.39
C LEU A 66 -13.20 -7.92 0.05
N GLY A 67 -12.55 -8.25 -1.07
CA GLY A 67 -12.27 -9.63 -1.47
C GLY A 67 -13.51 -10.48 -1.83
N CYS A 68 -14.67 -9.86 -2.05
CA CYS A 68 -15.88 -10.58 -2.43
C CYS A 68 -15.89 -10.86 -3.95
N THR A 69 -15.79 -12.12 -4.33
CA THR A 69 -16.14 -12.65 -5.66
C THR A 69 -17.49 -13.32 -5.63
#